data_AF-A0A537WF06-F1
#
_entry.id   AF-A0A537WF06-F1
#
_cell.length_a   1.000
_cell.length_b   1.000
_cell.length_c   1.000
_cell.angle_alpha   90.00
_cell.angle_beta   90.00
_cell.angle_gamma   90.00
#
_symmetry.space_group_name_H-M   'P 1'
#
loop_
_entity.id
_entity.type
_entity.pdbx_description
1 polymer ?
#
loop_
_entity_poly.entity_id
_entity_poly.type
_entity_poly.pdbx_seq_one_letter_code
_entity_poly.pdbx_strand_id
1 'polypeptide(L)' 'MLSGIFPGIGQLYNRQPVKGAIGLALGVALTWAAARAAPADPLALGQPGADVLAPLLALLAVWAWSLIDAWRVAGR' A
#
# COMPACT_ATOMS: atom_id res chain seq x y z
N MET A 1 -13.00 7.99 -8.91
CA MET A 1 -12.73 6.76 -8.12
C MET A 1 -11.23 6.41 -8.10
N LEU A 2 -10.35 7.41 -7.89
CA LEU A 2 -8.89 7.16 -7.77
C LEU A 2 -8.45 6.93 -6.31
N SER A 3 -9.31 7.24 -5.33
CA SER A 3 -9.04 7.10 -3.90
C SER A 3 -8.80 5.65 -3.43
N GLY A 4 -9.21 4.67 -4.23
CA GLY A 4 -8.99 3.25 -3.93
C GLY A 4 -7.74 2.66 -4.57
N ILE A 5 -7.01 3.36 -5.44
CA ILE A 5 -5.91 2.71 -6.19
C ILE A 5 -4.63 2.68 -5.34
N PHE A 6 -4.32 3.77 -4.64
CA PHE A 6 -3.13 3.86 -3.81
C PHE A 6 -3.45 4.30 -2.37
N PRO A 7 -2.73 3.76 -1.38
CA PRO A 7 -2.86 4.23 -0.01
C PRO A 7 -2.49 5.72 0.08
N GLY A 8 -3.26 6.48 0.83
CA GLY A 8 -3.07 7.91 1.06
C GLY A 8 -3.86 8.84 0.12
N ILE A 9 -4.32 8.38 -1.05
CA ILE A 9 -5.06 9.25 -1.99
C ILE A 9 -6.41 9.70 -1.40
N GLY A 10 -7.13 8.80 -0.73
CA GLY A 10 -8.39 9.15 -0.06
C GLY A 10 -8.21 10.23 1.02
N GLN A 11 -7.12 10.18 1.76
CA GLN A 11 -6.76 11.16 2.79
C GLN A 11 -6.45 12.52 2.17
N LEU A 12 -5.78 12.57 1.01
CA LEU A 12 -5.56 13.83 0.28
C LEU A 12 -6.89 14.49 -0.12
N TYR A 13 -7.85 13.71 -0.63
CA TYR A 13 -9.19 14.22 -0.94
C TYR A 13 -9.93 14.71 0.30
N ASN A 14 -9.76 14.04 1.43
CA ASN A 14 -10.35 14.41 2.72
C ASN A 14 -9.60 15.56 3.43
N ARG A 15 -8.72 16.30 2.73
CA ARG A 15 -7.90 17.38 3.30
C ARG A 15 -7.03 16.95 4.48
N GLN A 16 -6.54 15.71 4.46
CA GLN A 16 -5.59 15.16 5.43
C GLN A 16 -4.22 14.91 4.77
N PRO A 17 -3.47 15.99 4.42
CA PRO A 17 -2.27 15.88 3.59
C PRO A 17 -1.15 15.08 4.23
N VAL A 18 -0.97 15.19 5.54
CA VAL A 18 0.07 14.45 6.27
C VAL A 18 -0.17 12.94 6.19
N LYS A 19 -1.39 12.48 6.49
CA LYS A 19 -1.74 11.05 6.38
C LYS A 19 -1.66 10.57 4.93
N GLY A 20 -2.07 11.42 3.99
CA GLY A 20 -1.95 11.12 2.56
C GLY A 20 -0.51 10.90 2.12
N ALA A 21 0.40 11.80 2.52
CA ALA A 21 1.82 11.68 2.24
C ALA A 21 2.43 10.42 2.90
N ILE A 22 2.07 10.11 4.14
CA ILE A 22 2.52 8.88 4.82
C ILE A 22 2.03 7.64 4.07
N GLY A 23 0.75 7.60 3.69
CA GLY A 23 0.18 6.48 2.94
C GLY A 23 0.89 6.25 1.60
N LEU A 24 1.15 7.33 0.86
CA LEU A 24 1.88 7.26 -0.41
C LEU A 24 3.34 6.81 -0.21
N ALA A 25 4.03 7.38 0.77
CA ALA A 25 5.42 7.02 1.07
C ALA A 25 5.55 5.54 1.44
N LEU A 26 4.65 5.04 2.31
CA LEU A 26 4.60 3.62 2.65
C LEU A 26 4.26 2.75 1.44
N GLY A 27 3.30 3.17 0.61
CA GLY A 27 2.94 2.46 -0.61
C GLY A 27 4.13 2.30 -1.56
N VAL A 28 4.86 3.39 -1.81
CA VAL A 28 6.05 3.39 -2.68
C VAL A 28 7.16 2.53 -2.07
N ALA A 29 7.47 2.73 -0.78
CA ALA A 29 8.55 2.00 -0.10
C ALA A 29 8.30 0.49 -0.07
N LEU A 30 7.08 0.05 0.23
CA LEU A 30 6.73 -1.37 0.30
C LEU A 30 6.68 -2.01 -1.09
N THR A 31 6.19 -1.28 -2.10
CA THR A 31 6.23 -1.74 -3.49
C THR A 31 7.68 -1.91 -3.96
N TRP A 32 8.55 -0.94 -3.66
CA TRP A 32 9.97 -1.01 -3.98
C TRP A 32 10.66 -2.17 -3.26
N ALA A 33 10.37 -2.38 -1.97
CA ALA A 33 10.91 -3.49 -1.20
C ALA A 33 10.48 -4.85 -1.77
N ALA A 34 9.20 -5.02 -2.10
CA ALA A 34 8.69 -6.24 -2.73
C ALA A 34 9.35 -6.50 -4.09
N ALA A 35 9.51 -5.46 -4.92
CA ALA A 35 10.19 -5.57 -6.21
C ALA A 35 11.68 -5.92 -6.09
N ARG A 36 12.35 -5.45 -5.03
CA ARG A 36 13.76 -5.78 -4.74
C ARG A 36 13.95 -7.20 -4.22
N ALA A 37 12.96 -7.71 -3.47
CA ALA A 37 12.96 -9.08 -2.98
C ALA A 37 12.49 -10.10 -4.05
N ALA A 38 11.78 -9.65 -5.08
CA ALA A 38 11.25 -10.53 -6.12
C ALA A 38 12.38 -11.32 -6.80
N PRO A 39 12.27 -12.64 -6.90
CA PRO A 39 13.27 -13.46 -7.57
C PRO A 39 13.32 -13.13 -9.07
N ALA A 40 14.53 -13.16 -9.63
CA ALA A 40 14.72 -12.92 -11.06
C ALA A 40 14.15 -14.06 -11.93
N ASP A 41 14.09 -15.28 -11.37
CA ASP A 41 13.43 -16.42 -11.99
C ASP A 41 11.93 -16.40 -11.66
N PRO A 42 11.04 -16.26 -12.66
CA PRO A 42 9.59 -16.28 -12.45
C PRO A 42 9.07 -17.59 -11.86
N LEU A 43 9.75 -18.73 -12.11
CA LEU A 43 9.32 -20.02 -11.56
C LEU A 43 9.45 -20.07 -10.03
N ALA A 44 10.40 -19.32 -9.47
CA ALA A 44 10.58 -19.21 -8.02
C ALA A 44 9.43 -18.46 -7.32
N LEU A 45 8.59 -17.70 -8.05
CA LEU A 45 7.38 -17.08 -7.50
C LEU A 45 6.30 -18.11 -7.13
N GLY A 46 6.41 -19.37 -7.58
CA GLY A 46 5.52 -20.44 -7.15
C GLY A 46 5.63 -20.76 -5.65
N GLN A 47 6.75 -20.41 -5.02
CA GLN A 47 6.99 -20.52 -3.58
C GLN A 47 7.69 -19.26 -3.08
N PRO A 48 6.95 -18.14 -2.97
CA PRO A 48 7.56 -16.86 -2.64
C PRO A 48 8.06 -16.88 -1.19
N GLY A 49 9.28 -16.38 -0.99
CA GLY A 49 9.89 -16.23 0.33
C GLY A 49 9.20 -15.17 1.18
N ALA A 50 9.48 -15.21 2.48
CA ALA A 50 8.94 -14.25 3.44
C ALA A 50 9.38 -12.81 3.16
N ASP A 51 10.54 -12.63 2.53
CA ASP A 51 11.10 -11.36 2.07
C ASP A 51 10.25 -10.69 0.98
N VAL A 52 9.57 -11.47 0.14
CA VAL A 52 8.58 -10.96 -0.83
C VAL A 52 7.20 -10.84 -0.21
N LEU A 53 6.77 -11.85 0.55
CA LEU A 53 5.43 -11.88 1.13
C LEU A 53 5.20 -10.79 2.18
N ALA A 54 6.17 -10.54 3.06
CA ALA A 54 6.04 -9.56 4.13
C ALA A 54 5.74 -8.13 3.63
N PRO A 55 6.51 -7.54 2.68
CA PRO A 55 6.20 -6.22 2.18
C PRO A 55 4.87 -6.18 1.41
N LEU A 56 4.47 -7.26 0.73
CA LEU A 56 3.17 -7.33 0.06
C LEU A 56 2.00 -7.37 1.04
N LEU A 57 2.09 -8.16 2.11
CA LEU A 57 1.08 -8.22 3.16
C LEU A 57 1.00 -6.89 3.92
N ALA A 58 2.14 -6.28 4.22
CA ALA A 58 2.20 -4.95 4.80
C ALA A 58 1.56 -3.90 3.87
N LEU A 59 1.84 -3.96 2.56
CA LEU A 59 1.25 -3.07 1.57
C LEU A 59 -0.26 -3.23 1.53
N LEU A 60 -0.76 -4.48 1.53
CA LEU A 60 -2.18 -4.79 1.58
C LEU A 60 -2.84 -4.24 2.86
N ALA A 61 -2.19 -4.40 4.02
CA ALA A 61 -2.68 -3.88 5.28
C ALA A 61 -2.77 -2.35 5.28
N VAL A 62 -1.72 -1.66 4.78
CA VAL A 62 -1.69 -0.20 4.64
C VAL A 62 -2.78 0.28 3.67
N TRP A 63 -2.96 -0.42 2.56
CA TRP A 63 -3.99 -0.12 1.58
C TRP A 63 -5.40 -0.27 2.16
N ALA A 64 -5.69 -1.39 2.83
CA ALA A 64 -6.99 -1.64 3.47
C ALA A 64 -7.28 -0.61 4.57
N TRP A 65 -6.29 -0.31 5.41
CA TRP A 65 -6.42 0.74 6.43
C TRP A 65 -6.71 2.10 5.80
N SER A 66 -5.96 2.47 4.76
CA SER A 66 -6.13 3.75 4.06
C SER A 66 -7.53 3.89 3.48
N LEU A 67 -8.09 2.82 2.90
CA LEU A 67 -9.43 2.82 2.35
C LEU A 67 -10.50 3.02 3.45
N ILE A 68 -10.38 2.28 4.55
CA ILE A 68 -11.31 2.35 5.68
C ILE A 68 -11.25 3.73 6.35
N ASP A 69 -10.06 4.27 6.60
CA ASP A 69 -9.88 5.59 7.21
C ASP A 69 -10.48 6.70 6.32
N ALA A 70 -10.22 6.65 5.01
CA ALA A 70 -10.77 7.62 4.07
C ALA A 70 -12.31 7.55 4.02
N TRP A 71 -12.89 6.35 4.02
CA TRP A 71 -14.35 6.18 4.02
C TRP A 71 -14.98 6.69 5.34
N ARG A 72 -14.39 6.37 6.48
CA ARG A 72 -14.86 6.85 7.80
C ARG A 72 -14.78 8.36 7.94
N VAL A 73 -13.78 9.00 7.34
CA VAL A 73 -13.64 10.47 7.37
C VAL A 73 -14.67 11.13 6.46
N ALA A 74 -14.89 10.58 5.26
CA ALA A 74 -15.86 11.14 4.31
C ALA A 74 -17.31 11.02 4.75
N GLY A 75 -17.63 10.03 5.60
CA GLY A 75 -18.96 9.86 6.19
C GLY A 75 -19.22 10.71 7.46
N ARG A 76 -18.24 11.49 7.92
CA ARG A 76 -18.39 12.48 9.00
C ARG A 76 -18.52 13.88 8.42
#